data_AF-A0A847W866-F1
#
_entry.id   AF-A0A847W866-F1
#
_cell.length_a   1.000
_cell.length_b   1.000
_cell.length_c   1.000
_cell.angle_alpha   90.00
_cell.angle_beta   90.00
_cell.angle_gamma   90.00
#
_symmetry.space_group_name_H-M   'P 1'
#
loop_
_entity.id
_entity.type
_entity.pdbx_description
1 polymer ?
#
loop_
_entity_poly.entity_id
_entity_poly.type
_entity_poly.pdbx_seq_one_letter_code
_entity_poly.pdbx_strand_id
1 'polypeptide(L)'
;MPPKKEQQTRIEEKTIAKEVNNPYEYYSHPVVSKTIAQFCGADNPPIGFKLTDPNSKFNDWLCKYLTIANVNIAQEKTGGAPAKSIKSDFLPDFLNWQPTSEIFMSLWQKESLNDQERLLPNRSIFVIDIEYFNKEYPERFLIDQLGVFELIEPAYKIITEKLRQYGFIYNTVMTGKGYHFFTQISNNSPILEKIISLGEKVDPALKALQEVVPDNSKRDQMVPLATQQAHQGMGRLVQYLVSQVINEIRNNSQIPIEISDMGMEGLALDLTPNLVRAVDTGSIGTPGSIYLKPHFKPDVYNQNGAVDRTRILTRIYRESHGQKIEDLEQMILSRQNFNLAINNLKLANSKIPESELGLAKLIRDYQNSELFKFHQALDENPGDHWTSWPNTYRNYEGIAGNDKTLQRILSPSSHDLLEPGSLNYTLHHLFERWSGDNDLSVAGHVRTFLRSAYEDPRFNWGRRFTRHYSAAQHAEGWATIILGQRFDKK
;
A
#
# COMPACT_ATOMS: atom_id res chain seq x y z
N MET A 1 68.88 22.15 -6.56
CA MET A 1 67.41 22.34 -6.58
C MET A 1 66.73 21.01 -6.87
N PRO A 2 66.17 20.33 -5.85
CA PRO A 2 65.19 19.27 -6.03
C PRO A 2 63.76 19.83 -5.82
N PRO A 3 62.72 19.25 -6.48
CA PRO A 3 61.39 19.84 -6.46
C PRO A 3 60.63 19.50 -5.17
N LYS A 4 60.20 20.55 -4.46
CA LYS A 4 59.14 20.53 -3.45
C LYS A 4 57.79 20.24 -4.14
N LYS A 5 57.34 18.99 -4.17
CA LYS A 5 55.94 18.62 -4.47
C LYS A 5 55.57 17.29 -3.80
N GLU A 6 55.49 17.28 -2.46
CA GLU A 6 54.92 16.12 -1.75
C GLU A 6 54.23 16.47 -0.42
N GLN A 7 53.93 17.75 -0.17
CA GLN A 7 53.28 18.20 1.07
C GLN A 7 52.05 19.06 0.80
N GLN A 8 51.12 18.59 -0.04
CA GLN A 8 49.85 19.30 -0.23
C GLN A 8 48.67 18.41 -0.67
N THR A 9 48.60 17.17 -0.18
CA THR A 9 47.49 16.26 -0.52
C THR A 9 47.04 15.32 0.61
N ARG A 10 47.29 15.69 1.87
CA ARG A 10 46.76 14.97 3.04
C ARG A 10 46.29 15.93 4.14
N ILE A 11 45.38 16.81 3.77
CA ILE A 11 44.44 17.43 4.72
C ILE A 11 43.06 17.40 4.04
N GLU A 12 42.59 16.19 3.71
CA GLU A 12 41.15 15.93 3.75
C GLU A 12 40.92 15.30 5.12
N GLU A 13 40.53 16.16 6.05
CA GLU A 13 40.08 15.77 7.37
C GLU A 13 39.02 14.68 7.20
N LYS A 14 39.35 13.47 7.65
CA LYS A 14 38.35 12.49 8.10
C LYS A 14 37.54 13.18 9.21
N THR A 15 36.53 13.93 8.82
CA THR A 15 35.39 14.18 9.70
C THR A 15 34.83 12.80 9.95
N ILE A 16 35.11 12.24 11.13
CA ILE A 16 34.43 11.04 11.61
C ILE A 16 32.95 11.44 11.57
N ALA A 17 32.22 10.91 10.59
CA ALA A 17 30.80 11.18 10.46
C ALA A 17 30.17 10.83 11.81
N LYS A 18 29.52 11.81 12.45
CA LYS A 18 28.91 11.63 13.76
C LYS A 18 28.00 10.40 13.68
N GLU A 19 28.24 9.42 14.53
CA GLU A 19 27.45 8.20 14.58
C GLU A 19 25.99 8.55 14.89
N VAL A 20 25.07 8.11 14.03
CA VAL A 20 23.63 8.27 14.22
C VAL A 20 23.11 7.12 15.07
N ASN A 21 22.65 7.42 16.28
CA ASN A 21 22.36 6.39 17.28
C ASN A 21 20.90 6.32 17.72
N ASN A 22 20.05 7.26 17.30
CA ASN A 22 18.63 7.27 17.65
C ASN A 22 17.75 7.81 16.50
N PRO A 23 16.42 7.57 16.55
CA PRO A 23 15.49 8.03 15.51
C PRO A 23 15.50 9.54 15.26
N TYR A 24 15.71 10.36 16.30
CA TYR A 24 15.76 11.82 16.14
C TYR A 24 16.96 12.25 15.28
N GLU A 25 18.15 11.75 15.61
CA GLU A 25 19.37 12.02 14.83
C GLU A 25 19.24 11.49 13.41
N TYR A 26 18.62 10.32 13.24
CA TYR A 26 18.40 9.71 11.94
C TYR A 26 17.47 10.56 11.06
N TYR A 27 16.32 10.99 11.56
CA TYR A 27 15.43 11.88 10.81
C TYR A 27 16.00 13.29 10.62
N SER A 28 16.86 13.76 11.52
CA SER A 28 17.59 15.02 11.37
C SER A 28 18.71 14.96 10.32
N HIS A 29 19.06 13.75 9.84
CA HIS A 29 20.12 13.59 8.86
C HIS A 29 19.67 14.11 7.47
N PRO A 30 20.44 14.98 6.79
CA PRO A 30 20.02 15.60 5.53
C PRO A 30 19.67 14.59 4.42
N VAL A 31 20.38 13.46 4.35
CA VAL A 31 20.09 12.39 3.37
C VAL A 31 18.71 11.76 3.60
N VAL A 32 18.35 11.48 4.86
CA VAL A 32 17.06 10.89 5.22
C VAL A 32 15.94 11.90 4.93
N SER A 33 16.15 13.15 5.35
CA SER A 33 15.20 14.24 5.12
C SER A 33 14.92 14.48 3.63
N LYS A 34 15.98 14.58 2.83
CA LYS A 34 15.89 14.70 1.37
C LYS A 34 15.18 13.50 0.76
N THR A 35 15.52 12.28 1.19
CA THR A 35 14.93 11.05 0.65
C THR A 35 13.41 11.03 0.83
N ILE A 36 12.94 11.24 2.06
CA ILE A 36 11.51 11.21 2.38
C ILE A 36 10.77 12.31 1.61
N ALA A 37 11.33 13.53 1.58
CA ALA A 37 10.73 14.64 0.83
C ALA A 37 10.63 14.32 -0.67
N GLN A 38 11.72 13.86 -1.29
CA GLN A 38 11.75 13.52 -2.73
C GLN A 38 10.80 12.39 -3.09
N PHE A 39 10.71 11.36 -2.25
CA PHE A 39 9.75 10.28 -2.43
C PHE A 39 8.31 10.80 -2.41
N CYS A 40 8.03 11.75 -1.51
CA CYS A 40 6.75 12.44 -1.40
C CYS A 40 6.51 13.53 -2.47
N GLY A 41 7.39 13.63 -3.47
CA GLY A 41 7.24 14.49 -4.65
C GLY A 41 7.95 15.83 -4.58
N ALA A 42 8.78 16.07 -3.57
CA ALA A 42 9.62 17.26 -3.53
C ALA A 42 10.71 17.19 -4.61
N ASP A 43 10.69 18.09 -5.60
CA ASP A 43 11.68 18.04 -6.67
C ASP A 43 13.09 18.39 -6.18
N ASN A 44 13.20 19.50 -5.46
CA ASN A 44 14.45 20.08 -4.99
C ASN A 44 14.28 20.62 -3.57
N PRO A 45 14.27 19.74 -2.54
CA PRO A 45 14.23 20.21 -1.16
C PRO A 45 15.42 21.15 -0.89
N PRO A 46 15.25 22.23 -0.11
CA PRO A 46 16.29 23.22 0.15
C PRO A 46 17.60 22.61 0.66
N ILE A 47 18.73 23.25 0.35
CA ILE A 47 20.02 22.86 0.92
C ILE A 47 19.93 22.94 2.45
N GLY A 48 20.32 21.87 3.14
CA GLY A 48 20.23 21.80 4.60
C GLY A 48 18.82 21.52 5.13
N PHE A 49 17.85 21.17 4.28
CA PHE A 49 16.52 20.76 4.69
C PHE A 49 16.57 19.59 5.69
N LYS A 50 15.85 19.75 6.81
CA LYS A 50 15.73 18.74 7.87
C LYS A 50 14.28 18.58 8.26
N LEU A 51 13.82 17.33 8.35
CA LEU A 51 12.45 17.01 8.77
C LEU A 51 12.16 17.41 10.22
N THR A 52 13.19 17.65 11.04
CA THR A 52 13.10 18.01 12.46
C THR A 52 13.27 19.50 12.72
N ASP A 53 13.63 20.31 11.72
CA ASP A 53 13.83 21.74 11.90
C ASP A 53 12.52 22.52 11.64
N PRO A 54 11.91 23.15 12.66
CA PRO A 54 10.65 23.89 12.51
C PRO A 54 10.79 25.15 11.64
N ASN A 55 12.01 25.63 11.41
CA ASN A 55 12.29 26.74 10.49
C ASN A 55 12.45 26.25 9.05
N SER A 56 12.63 24.94 8.84
CA SER A 56 12.75 24.32 7.52
C SER A 56 11.38 23.96 6.96
N LYS A 57 10.44 24.93 6.95
CA LYS A 57 9.12 24.73 6.37
C LYS A 57 9.25 24.61 4.85
N PHE A 58 8.85 23.47 4.34
CA PHE A 58 8.90 23.14 2.92
C PHE A 58 7.56 22.56 2.52
N ASN A 59 6.88 23.23 1.59
CA ASN A 59 5.48 22.96 1.26
C ASN A 59 5.25 22.33 -0.12
N ASP A 60 6.31 22.12 -0.90
CA ASP A 60 6.21 21.63 -2.28
C ASP A 60 6.16 20.09 -2.35
N TRP A 61 5.56 19.46 -1.34
CA TRP A 61 5.25 18.03 -1.36
C TRP A 61 4.09 17.80 -2.32
N LEU A 62 4.17 16.79 -3.17
CA LEU A 62 3.04 16.42 -4.04
C LEU A 62 2.00 15.60 -3.30
N CYS A 63 2.35 14.83 -2.28
CA CYS A 63 1.33 14.15 -1.47
C CYS A 63 0.52 15.18 -0.65
N LYS A 64 -0.80 14.99 -0.52
CA LYS A 64 -1.70 15.90 0.22
C LYS A 64 -1.41 15.95 1.72
N TYR A 65 -1.03 14.83 2.29
CA TYR A 65 -0.72 14.70 3.71
C TYR A 65 0.31 13.58 3.91
N LEU A 66 0.92 13.57 5.09
CA LEU A 66 1.68 12.45 5.60
C LEU A 66 0.85 11.71 6.64
N THR A 67 1.05 10.41 6.75
CA THR A 67 0.54 9.66 7.91
C THR A 67 1.71 9.31 8.80
N ILE A 68 1.55 9.56 10.09
CA ILE A 68 2.56 9.27 11.09
C ILE A 68 1.99 8.24 12.05
N ALA A 69 2.78 7.21 12.37
CA ALA A 69 2.39 6.21 13.34
C ALA A 69 3.41 6.09 14.47
N ASN A 70 2.92 6.03 15.70
CA ASN A 70 3.73 5.73 16.89
C ASN A 70 2.87 5.15 18.03
N VAL A 71 3.52 4.68 19.09
CA VAL A 71 2.86 4.07 20.26
C VAL A 71 1.96 5.07 20.98
N ASN A 72 2.38 6.33 21.10
CA ASN A 72 1.61 7.36 21.81
C ASN A 72 0.30 7.69 21.09
N ILE A 73 0.30 7.75 19.75
CA ILE A 73 -0.92 7.90 18.96
C ILE A 73 -1.88 6.72 19.20
N ALA A 74 -1.35 5.49 19.27
CA ALA A 74 -2.16 4.30 19.53
C ALA A 74 -2.86 4.39 20.90
N GLN A 75 -2.18 4.91 21.91
CA GLN A 75 -2.71 5.09 23.27
C GLN A 75 -3.73 6.24 23.35
N GLU A 76 -3.52 7.34 22.62
CA GLU A 76 -4.41 8.50 22.61
C GLU A 76 -5.74 8.22 21.89
N LYS A 77 -5.75 7.37 20.87
CA LYS A 77 -6.93 7.13 20.04
C LYS A 77 -7.82 6.03 20.61
N THR A 78 -9.10 6.36 20.77
CA THR A 78 -10.16 5.37 21.05
C THR A 78 -10.17 4.30 19.95
N GLY A 79 -9.88 3.05 20.33
CA GLY A 79 -9.78 1.92 19.41
C GLY A 79 -8.36 1.55 18.95
N GLY A 80 -7.31 2.19 19.48
CA GLY A 80 -5.93 1.71 19.33
C GLY A 80 -5.29 1.92 17.95
N ALA A 81 -5.88 2.75 17.08
CA ALA A 81 -5.31 3.02 15.75
C ALA A 81 -3.97 3.77 15.89
N PRO A 82 -2.83 3.19 15.49
CA PRO A 82 -1.51 3.74 15.83
C PRO A 82 -1.09 4.92 14.96
N ALA A 83 -1.95 5.39 14.06
CA ALA A 83 -1.60 6.33 13.00
C ALA A 83 -2.51 7.56 12.98
N LYS A 84 -1.95 8.72 12.65
CA LYS A 84 -2.68 9.96 12.37
C LYS A 84 -2.13 10.65 11.13
N SER A 85 -3.01 11.28 10.36
CA SER A 85 -2.59 12.09 9.23
C SER A 85 -2.26 13.51 9.67
N ILE A 86 -1.21 14.09 9.10
CA ILE A 86 -0.74 15.46 9.36
C ILE A 86 -0.41 16.16 8.04
N LYS A 87 -0.51 17.50 8.02
CA LYS A 87 0.11 18.28 6.94
C LYS A 87 1.63 18.24 7.08
N SER A 88 2.35 18.33 5.96
CA SER A 88 3.82 18.30 5.93
C SER A 88 4.46 19.34 6.84
N ASP A 89 3.87 20.54 6.94
CA ASP A 89 4.37 21.63 7.79
C ASP A 89 4.38 21.33 9.29
N PHE A 90 3.57 20.36 9.76
CA PHE A 90 3.56 19.94 11.17
C PHE A 90 4.56 18.82 11.46
N LEU A 91 5.23 18.28 10.44
CA LEU A 91 6.16 17.17 10.62
C LEU A 91 7.34 17.52 11.55
N PRO A 92 7.99 18.69 11.45
CA PRO A 92 9.08 19.04 12.37
C PRO A 92 8.65 19.09 13.82
N ASP A 93 7.54 19.77 14.12
CA ASP A 93 6.99 19.84 15.48
C ASP A 93 6.68 18.44 16.01
N PHE A 94 6.12 17.60 15.14
CA PHE A 94 5.79 16.23 15.51
C PHE A 94 7.02 15.38 15.80
N LEU A 95 8.06 15.42 14.97
CA LEU A 95 9.29 14.65 15.17
C LEU A 95 10.15 15.18 16.33
N ASN A 96 10.07 16.48 16.65
CA ASN A 96 10.70 17.03 17.84
C ASN A 96 10.04 16.49 19.13
N TRP A 97 8.72 16.32 19.12
CA TRP A 97 8.00 15.77 20.27
C TRP A 97 8.01 14.23 20.31
N GLN A 98 7.98 13.57 19.16
CA GLN A 98 7.83 12.12 18.99
C GLN A 98 8.81 11.60 17.92
N PRO A 99 10.11 11.55 18.22
CA PRO A 99 11.13 11.19 17.23
C PRO A 99 11.02 9.74 16.75
N THR A 100 10.51 8.85 17.59
CA THR A 100 10.28 7.44 17.25
C THR A 100 8.91 7.30 16.58
N SER A 101 8.83 7.81 15.36
CA SER A 101 7.61 7.77 14.55
C SER A 101 7.87 7.22 13.15
N GLU A 102 6.99 6.38 12.68
CA GLU A 102 6.96 5.86 11.32
C GLU A 102 6.20 6.83 10.40
N ILE A 103 6.71 7.05 9.19
CA ILE A 103 6.24 8.04 8.23
C ILE A 103 5.77 7.32 6.97
N PHE A 104 4.54 7.65 6.57
CA PHE A 104 3.88 7.14 5.38
C PHE A 104 3.50 8.31 4.48
N MET A 105 3.66 8.11 3.17
CA MET A 105 3.16 9.00 2.14
C MET A 105 1.69 8.70 1.89
N SER A 106 0.83 9.73 1.78
CA SER A 106 -0.53 9.56 1.27
C SER A 106 -0.51 9.16 -0.21
N LEU A 107 -1.40 8.26 -0.61
CA LEU A 107 -1.62 7.98 -2.04
C LEU A 107 -2.37 9.13 -2.73
N TRP A 108 -3.12 9.95 -1.98
CA TRP A 108 -3.73 11.18 -2.49
C TRP A 108 -2.67 12.26 -2.77
N GLN A 109 -2.50 12.58 -4.05
CA GLN A 109 -1.61 13.62 -4.54
C GLN A 109 -2.36 14.94 -4.76
N LYS A 110 -1.67 16.07 -4.63
CA LYS A 110 -2.14 17.40 -5.00
C LYS A 110 -2.55 17.42 -6.45
N GLU A 111 -3.56 18.20 -6.77
CA GLU A 111 -3.98 18.45 -8.13
C GLU A 111 -3.30 19.70 -8.71
N SER A 112 -3.11 19.72 -10.01
CA SER A 112 -2.66 20.88 -10.78
C SER A 112 -3.23 20.81 -12.20
N LEU A 113 -3.22 21.95 -12.88
CA LEU A 113 -3.56 22.00 -14.29
C LEU A 113 -2.47 21.29 -15.10
N ASN A 114 -2.87 20.38 -15.99
CA ASN A 114 -1.96 19.84 -16.99
C ASN A 114 -1.84 20.79 -18.20
N ASP A 115 -1.07 20.38 -19.21
CA ASP A 115 -0.85 21.15 -20.46
C ASP A 115 -2.14 21.45 -21.26
N GLN A 116 -3.26 20.78 -20.93
CA GLN A 116 -4.58 21.00 -21.54
C GLN A 116 -5.54 21.77 -20.61
N GLU A 117 -5.02 22.42 -19.57
CA GLU A 117 -5.78 23.18 -18.56
C GLU A 117 -6.83 22.32 -17.81
N ARG A 118 -6.61 21.01 -17.71
CA ARG A 118 -7.45 20.11 -16.92
C ARG A 118 -6.86 19.94 -15.52
N LEU A 119 -7.69 20.11 -14.50
CA LEU A 119 -7.31 19.88 -13.11
C LEU A 119 -7.26 18.37 -12.82
N LEU A 120 -6.05 17.82 -12.75
CA LEU A 120 -5.79 16.38 -12.55
C LEU A 120 -4.84 16.19 -11.35
N PRO A 121 -4.81 14.99 -10.72
CA PRO A 121 -3.78 14.70 -9.71
C PRO A 121 -2.39 14.81 -10.34
N ASN A 122 -1.46 15.58 -9.74
CA ASN A 122 -0.10 15.83 -10.26
C ASN A 122 0.62 14.54 -10.66
N ARG A 123 0.33 13.45 -9.95
CA ARG A 123 0.74 12.10 -10.31
C ARG A 123 -0.23 11.04 -9.77
N SER A 124 -0.22 9.86 -10.36
CA SER A 124 -0.83 8.64 -9.80
C SER A 124 0.25 7.61 -9.51
N ILE A 125 0.15 6.92 -8.37
CA ILE A 125 1.18 6.00 -7.86
C ILE A 125 0.78 4.56 -8.16
N PHE A 126 1.65 3.84 -8.87
CA PHE A 126 1.56 2.40 -9.03
C PHE A 126 2.40 1.74 -7.95
N VAL A 127 1.78 0.92 -7.09
CA VAL A 127 2.46 0.20 -6.03
C VAL A 127 2.07 -1.27 -6.00
N ILE A 128 3.08 -2.14 -5.97
CA ILE A 128 2.92 -3.56 -5.62
C ILE A 128 3.48 -3.74 -4.21
N ASP A 129 2.69 -4.31 -3.31
CA ASP A 129 3.09 -4.65 -1.96
C ASP A 129 3.19 -6.17 -1.82
N ILE A 130 4.29 -6.62 -1.21
CA ILE A 130 4.55 -8.01 -0.89
C ILE A 130 4.85 -8.07 0.60
N GLU A 131 4.03 -8.78 1.36
CA GLU A 131 4.20 -8.91 2.82
C GLU A 131 4.22 -10.38 3.23
N TYR A 132 5.25 -10.79 3.97
CA TYR A 132 5.26 -12.08 4.65
C TYR A 132 4.37 -12.02 5.91
N PHE A 133 3.55 -13.06 6.10
CA PHE A 133 2.74 -13.24 7.29
C PHE A 133 2.94 -14.63 7.92
N ASN A 134 2.80 -14.67 9.24
CA ASN A 134 2.75 -15.90 10.02
C ASN A 134 1.84 -15.66 11.23
N LYS A 135 0.81 -16.47 11.42
CA LYS A 135 -0.16 -16.35 12.52
C LYS A 135 0.27 -17.12 13.77
N GLU A 136 1.03 -18.20 13.59
CA GLU A 136 1.55 -19.01 14.69
C GLU A 136 2.76 -18.35 15.34
N TYR A 137 3.69 -17.85 14.52
CA TYR A 137 4.93 -17.18 14.90
C TYR A 137 5.01 -15.78 14.27
N PRO A 138 4.12 -14.85 14.66
CA PRO A 138 4.00 -13.52 14.05
C PRO A 138 5.27 -12.68 14.10
N GLU A 139 6.18 -12.95 15.05
CA GLU A 139 7.47 -12.30 15.24
C GLU A 139 8.61 -12.88 14.39
N ARG A 140 8.40 -13.97 13.64
CA ARG A 140 9.46 -14.67 12.89
C ARG A 140 10.27 -13.74 11.98
N PHE A 141 9.62 -12.78 11.33
CA PHE A 141 10.28 -11.78 10.47
C PHE A 141 11.23 -10.81 11.23
N LEU A 142 11.22 -10.78 12.56
CA LEU A 142 12.18 -10.03 13.38
C LEU A 142 13.37 -10.91 13.77
N ILE A 143 13.10 -12.17 14.14
CA ILE A 143 14.09 -13.10 14.68
C ILE A 143 14.91 -13.74 13.55
N ASP A 144 14.24 -14.20 12.50
CA ASP A 144 14.80 -14.89 11.34
C ASP A 144 14.61 -14.04 10.08
N GLN A 145 15.24 -12.87 10.07
CA GLN A 145 15.09 -11.90 8.98
C GLN A 145 15.63 -12.43 7.65
N LEU A 146 16.81 -13.08 7.67
CA LEU A 146 17.41 -13.62 6.47
C LEU A 146 16.53 -14.74 5.90
N GLY A 147 16.16 -15.74 6.71
CA GLY A 147 15.32 -16.85 6.26
C GLY A 147 13.96 -16.38 5.75
N VAL A 148 13.33 -15.39 6.41
CA VAL A 148 12.08 -14.82 5.90
C VAL A 148 12.28 -14.15 4.53
N PHE A 149 13.33 -13.35 4.34
CA PHE A 149 13.54 -12.69 3.03
C PHE A 149 13.97 -13.68 1.94
N GLU A 150 14.67 -14.76 2.27
CA GLU A 150 14.95 -15.86 1.35
C GLU A 150 13.66 -16.51 0.82
N LEU A 151 12.61 -16.64 1.65
CA LEU A 151 11.28 -17.10 1.21
C LEU A 151 10.59 -16.12 0.26
N ILE A 152 10.92 -14.83 0.32
CA ILE A 152 10.31 -13.77 -0.51
C ILE A 152 11.04 -13.63 -1.86
N GLU A 153 12.31 -14.06 -1.95
CA GLU A 153 13.14 -13.90 -3.14
C GLU A 153 12.54 -14.41 -4.45
N PRO A 154 11.87 -15.59 -4.50
CA PRO A 154 11.24 -16.05 -5.74
C PRO A 154 10.21 -15.05 -6.27
N ALA A 155 9.37 -14.49 -5.38
CA ALA A 155 8.37 -13.50 -5.73
C ALA A 155 9.02 -12.20 -6.24
N TYR A 156 10.06 -11.72 -5.55
CA TYR A 156 10.81 -10.55 -5.98
C TYR A 156 11.37 -10.74 -7.41
N LYS A 157 12.05 -11.87 -7.67
CA LYS A 157 12.68 -12.13 -8.97
C LYS A 157 11.65 -12.16 -10.09
N ILE A 158 10.55 -12.89 -9.92
CA ILE A 158 9.49 -13.02 -10.93
C ILE A 158 8.81 -11.66 -11.20
N ILE A 159 8.51 -10.88 -10.15
CA ILE A 159 7.90 -9.55 -10.31
C ILE A 159 8.85 -8.59 -11.02
N THR A 160 10.14 -8.56 -10.64
CA THR A 160 11.11 -7.70 -11.32
C THR A 160 11.26 -8.05 -12.79
N GLU A 161 11.31 -9.34 -13.12
CA GLU A 161 11.40 -9.81 -14.49
C GLU A 161 10.17 -9.38 -15.28
N LYS A 162 8.97 -9.56 -14.72
CA LYS A 162 7.73 -9.10 -15.36
C LYS A 162 7.70 -7.59 -15.59
N LEU A 163 8.09 -6.80 -14.58
CA LEU A 163 8.19 -5.35 -14.70
C LEU A 163 9.16 -4.94 -15.83
N ARG A 164 10.34 -5.57 -15.90
CA ARG A 164 11.31 -5.33 -16.97
C ARG A 164 10.77 -5.72 -18.35
N GLN A 165 10.06 -6.84 -18.48
CA GLN A 165 9.42 -7.28 -19.73
C GLN A 165 8.36 -6.29 -20.26
N TYR A 166 7.66 -5.62 -19.36
CA TYR A 166 6.74 -4.54 -19.72
C TYR A 166 7.47 -3.23 -20.06
N GLY A 167 8.73 -3.08 -19.66
CA GLY A 167 9.51 -1.85 -19.83
C GLY A 167 9.30 -0.86 -18.68
N PHE A 168 8.98 -1.34 -17.48
CA PHE A 168 8.84 -0.48 -16.32
C PHE A 168 10.17 0.08 -15.83
N ILE A 169 10.14 1.37 -15.47
CA ILE A 169 11.15 1.97 -14.60
C ILE A 169 10.54 2.04 -13.21
N TYR A 170 11.18 1.41 -12.23
CA TYR A 170 10.65 1.28 -10.87
C TYR A 170 11.75 1.39 -9.81
N ASN A 171 11.35 1.70 -8.58
CA ASN A 171 12.16 1.52 -7.39
C ASN A 171 11.62 0.31 -6.61
N THR A 172 12.50 -0.47 -5.98
CA THR A 172 12.12 -1.47 -4.98
C THR A 172 12.63 -1.06 -3.60
N VAL A 173 11.73 -1.02 -2.64
CA VAL A 173 12.02 -0.69 -1.23
C VAL A 173 11.83 -1.93 -0.37
N MET A 174 12.86 -2.29 0.39
CA MET A 174 12.76 -3.31 1.44
C MET A 174 12.04 -2.71 2.64
N THR A 175 10.93 -3.35 3.04
CA THR A 175 10.10 -2.94 4.17
C THR A 175 10.51 -3.70 5.44
N GLY A 176 9.67 -3.71 6.47
CA GLY A 176 9.87 -4.57 7.63
C GLY A 176 9.70 -6.06 7.32
N LYS A 177 8.77 -6.41 6.43
CA LYS A 177 8.27 -7.78 6.20
C LYS A 177 8.23 -8.21 4.72
N GLY A 178 8.73 -7.38 3.81
CA GLY A 178 8.80 -7.73 2.39
C GLY A 178 9.22 -6.55 1.53
N TYR A 179 8.57 -6.36 0.39
CA TYR A 179 8.99 -5.39 -0.62
C TYR A 179 7.83 -4.54 -1.12
N HIS A 180 8.11 -3.27 -1.36
CA HIS A 180 7.27 -2.42 -2.19
C HIS A 180 7.95 -2.14 -3.53
N PHE A 181 7.20 -2.22 -4.62
CA PHE A 181 7.63 -1.75 -5.95
C PHE A 181 6.89 -0.47 -6.28
N PHE A 182 7.62 0.58 -6.65
CA PHE A 182 7.05 1.90 -6.91
C PHE A 182 7.38 2.40 -8.30
N THR A 183 6.36 2.88 -8.98
CA THR A 183 6.48 3.77 -10.14
C THR A 183 5.32 4.76 -10.12
N GLN A 184 5.34 5.74 -11.02
CA GLN A 184 4.29 6.74 -11.12
C GLN A 184 3.99 7.07 -12.58
N ILE A 185 2.86 7.77 -12.75
CA ILE A 185 2.57 8.56 -13.92
C ILE A 185 2.24 10.00 -13.52
N SER A 186 2.81 10.98 -14.19
CA SER A 186 2.55 12.41 -14.01
C SER A 186 1.28 12.86 -14.75
N ASN A 187 0.74 14.02 -14.37
CA ASN A 187 -0.44 14.62 -15.02
C ASN A 187 -0.21 15.17 -16.42
N ASN A 188 1.05 15.35 -16.82
CA ASN A 188 1.41 15.74 -18.18
C ASN A 188 1.45 14.53 -19.13
N SER A 189 1.45 13.31 -18.60
CA SER A 189 1.39 12.12 -19.44
C SER A 189 -0.03 11.87 -19.95
N PRO A 190 -0.23 11.61 -21.26
CA PRO A 190 -1.53 11.20 -21.79
C PRO A 190 -2.00 9.83 -21.27
N ILE A 191 -1.10 9.07 -20.62
CA ILE A 191 -1.45 7.79 -20.01
C ILE A 191 -2.30 7.97 -18.75
N LEU A 192 -2.19 9.09 -18.03
CA LEU A 192 -3.01 9.33 -16.83
C LEU A 192 -4.50 9.34 -17.18
N GLU A 193 -4.90 9.98 -18.28
CA GLU A 193 -6.31 10.02 -18.69
C GLU A 193 -6.85 8.63 -19.04
N LYS A 194 -6.02 7.78 -19.65
CA LYS A 194 -6.38 6.38 -19.89
C LYS A 194 -6.59 5.65 -18.57
N ILE A 195 -5.71 5.85 -17.59
CA ILE A 195 -5.87 5.26 -16.24
C ILE A 195 -7.16 5.75 -15.58
N ILE A 196 -7.47 7.04 -15.66
CA ILE A 196 -8.74 7.61 -15.17
C ILE A 196 -9.94 6.91 -15.82
N SER A 197 -9.92 6.69 -17.13
CA SER A 197 -11.00 5.99 -17.83
C SER A 197 -11.19 4.54 -17.38
N LEU A 198 -10.12 3.86 -16.95
CA LEU A 198 -10.21 2.49 -16.43
C LEU A 198 -10.89 2.44 -15.06
N GLY A 199 -10.87 3.53 -14.30
CA GLY A 199 -11.52 3.67 -13.00
C GLY A 199 -12.76 4.57 -13.03
N GLU A 200 -13.41 4.73 -14.19
CA GLU A 200 -14.48 5.72 -14.39
C GLU A 200 -15.63 5.56 -13.37
N LYS A 201 -15.96 4.31 -13.01
CA LYS A 201 -17.10 3.98 -12.15
C LYS A 201 -16.73 4.04 -10.67
N VAL A 202 -17.05 5.18 -10.04
CA VAL A 202 -16.98 5.36 -8.59
C VAL A 202 -18.37 5.16 -7.98
N ASP A 203 -18.49 4.27 -6.99
CA ASP A 203 -19.76 4.02 -6.28
C ASP A 203 -20.34 5.34 -5.70
N PRO A 204 -21.66 5.60 -5.88
CA PRO A 204 -22.28 6.83 -5.41
C PRO A 204 -22.13 7.12 -3.91
N ALA A 205 -22.11 6.09 -3.06
CA ALA A 205 -21.93 6.28 -1.62
C ALA A 205 -20.50 6.69 -1.27
N LEU A 206 -19.49 6.15 -1.97
CA LEU A 206 -18.11 6.65 -1.83
C LEU A 206 -17.99 8.08 -2.32
N LYS A 207 -18.57 8.38 -3.49
CA LYS A 207 -18.56 9.74 -4.06
C LYS A 207 -19.17 10.76 -3.09
N ALA A 208 -20.34 10.46 -2.51
CA ALA A 208 -20.99 11.32 -1.53
C ALA A 208 -20.12 11.55 -0.28
N LEU A 209 -19.40 10.53 0.20
CA LEU A 209 -18.46 10.68 1.32
C LEU A 209 -17.28 11.58 0.96
N GLN A 210 -16.83 11.55 -0.29
CA GLN A 210 -15.66 12.31 -0.78
C GLN A 210 -16.00 13.76 -1.15
N GLU A 211 -17.26 14.05 -1.50
CA GLU A 211 -17.80 15.40 -1.75
C GLU A 211 -18.03 16.21 -0.47
N VAL A 212 -18.01 15.58 0.70
CA VAL A 212 -18.09 16.27 1.99
C VAL A 212 -16.71 16.29 2.63
N VAL A 213 -16.36 17.40 3.30
CA VAL A 213 -15.21 17.48 4.21
C VAL A 213 -15.77 17.38 5.63
N PRO A 214 -15.68 16.22 6.30
CA PRO A 214 -16.24 16.07 7.64
C PRO A 214 -15.57 17.01 8.65
N ASP A 215 -16.33 17.49 9.63
CA ASP A 215 -15.76 18.22 10.76
C ASP A 215 -14.71 17.37 11.48
N ASN A 216 -13.57 17.97 11.85
CA ASN A 216 -12.41 17.28 12.41
C ASN A 216 -11.84 16.17 11.49
N SER A 217 -12.04 16.27 10.18
CA SER A 217 -11.37 15.43 9.19
C SER A 217 -9.92 15.86 8.98
N LYS A 218 -9.10 14.91 8.53
CA LYS A 218 -7.75 15.16 8.00
C LYS A 218 -7.76 15.85 6.64
N ARG A 219 -8.90 15.83 5.95
CA ARG A 219 -9.10 16.50 4.67
C ARG A 219 -9.42 17.97 4.92
N ASP A 220 -8.85 18.85 4.11
CA ASP A 220 -9.19 20.27 4.06
C ASP A 220 -9.97 20.64 2.79
N GLN A 221 -10.25 19.65 1.94
CA GLN A 221 -10.97 19.81 0.69
C GLN A 221 -11.67 18.51 0.29
N MET A 222 -12.63 18.64 -0.63
CA MET A 222 -13.27 17.51 -1.30
C MET A 222 -12.23 16.73 -2.11
N VAL A 223 -12.43 15.42 -2.26
CA VAL A 223 -11.56 14.62 -3.13
C VAL A 223 -12.05 14.78 -4.57
N PRO A 224 -11.23 15.29 -5.50
CA PRO A 224 -11.64 15.41 -6.90
C PRO A 224 -11.92 14.02 -7.50
N LEU A 225 -12.99 13.93 -8.29
CA LEU A 225 -13.43 12.66 -8.88
C LEU A 225 -12.31 11.99 -9.69
N ALA A 226 -11.61 12.76 -10.53
CA ALA A 226 -10.50 12.28 -11.34
C ALA A 226 -9.37 11.66 -10.49
N THR A 227 -9.15 12.14 -9.27
CA THR A 227 -8.15 11.59 -8.35
C THR A 227 -8.55 10.20 -7.84
N GLN A 228 -9.82 10.00 -7.49
CA GLN A 228 -10.33 8.68 -7.09
C GLN A 228 -10.38 7.70 -8.28
N GLN A 229 -10.77 8.18 -9.46
CA GLN A 229 -10.80 7.37 -10.69
C GLN A 229 -9.38 6.93 -11.11
N ALA A 230 -8.39 7.83 -11.03
CA ALA A 230 -6.99 7.49 -11.29
C ALA A 230 -6.47 6.40 -10.34
N HIS A 231 -6.85 6.48 -9.06
CA HIS A 231 -6.48 5.48 -8.05
C HIS A 231 -7.12 4.11 -8.33
N GLN A 232 -8.42 4.06 -8.62
CA GLN A 232 -9.12 2.82 -8.97
C GLN A 232 -8.58 2.19 -10.26
N GLY A 233 -8.37 3.00 -11.30
CA GLY A 233 -7.78 2.56 -12.56
C GLY A 233 -6.38 1.97 -12.35
N MET A 234 -5.58 2.59 -11.48
CA MET A 234 -4.26 2.05 -11.11
C MET A 234 -4.38 0.72 -10.39
N GLY A 235 -5.34 0.57 -9.46
CA GLY A 235 -5.55 -0.69 -8.76
C GLY A 235 -5.94 -1.86 -9.67
N ARG A 236 -6.75 -1.60 -10.71
CA ARG A 236 -7.08 -2.61 -11.73
C ARG A 236 -5.84 -3.06 -12.51
N LEU A 237 -4.94 -2.12 -12.84
CA LEU A 237 -3.68 -2.43 -13.51
C LEU A 237 -2.73 -3.22 -12.62
N VAL A 238 -2.64 -2.88 -11.32
CA VAL A 238 -1.84 -3.64 -10.35
C VAL A 238 -2.36 -5.07 -10.22
N GLN A 239 -3.69 -5.25 -10.10
CA GLN A 239 -4.29 -6.57 -10.05
C GLN A 239 -4.03 -7.39 -11.31
N TYR A 240 -4.17 -6.78 -12.48
CA TYR A 240 -3.84 -7.45 -13.74
C TYR A 240 -2.38 -7.92 -13.75
N LEU A 241 -1.42 -7.05 -13.37
CA LEU A 241 -0.02 -7.44 -13.30
C LEU A 241 0.20 -8.61 -12.33
N VAL A 242 -0.43 -8.58 -11.15
CA VAL A 242 -0.37 -9.66 -10.16
C VAL A 242 -0.93 -10.96 -10.74
N SER A 243 -2.06 -10.92 -11.45
CA SER A 243 -2.66 -12.09 -12.09
C SER A 243 -1.75 -12.69 -13.17
N GLN A 244 -0.84 -11.89 -13.75
CA GLN A 244 0.14 -12.37 -14.73
C GLN A 244 1.35 -13.08 -14.12
N VAL A 245 1.54 -13.03 -12.81
CA VAL A 245 2.75 -13.59 -12.13
C VAL A 245 2.42 -14.55 -10.99
N ILE A 246 1.25 -14.46 -10.37
CA ILE A 246 0.97 -15.15 -9.09
C ILE A 246 1.12 -16.67 -9.16
N ASN A 247 0.68 -17.32 -10.25
CA ASN A 247 0.83 -18.77 -10.40
C ASN A 247 2.29 -19.18 -10.64
N GLU A 248 3.06 -18.36 -11.36
CA GLU A 248 4.50 -18.58 -11.50
C GLU A 248 5.20 -18.47 -10.13
N ILE A 249 4.80 -17.50 -9.30
CA ILE A 249 5.32 -17.36 -7.93
C ILE A 249 4.92 -18.57 -7.07
N ARG A 250 3.65 -18.99 -7.11
CA ARG A 250 3.16 -20.20 -6.41
C ARG A 250 4.00 -21.43 -6.75
N ASN A 251 4.30 -21.63 -8.04
CA ASN A 251 5.07 -22.77 -8.54
C ASN A 251 6.56 -22.74 -8.12
N ASN A 252 7.08 -21.58 -7.72
CA ASN A 252 8.49 -21.39 -7.34
C ASN A 252 8.67 -21.05 -5.85
N SER A 253 7.60 -21.06 -5.06
CA SER A 253 7.64 -20.70 -3.63
C SER A 253 7.67 -21.94 -2.74
N GLN A 254 8.33 -21.81 -1.59
CA GLN A 254 8.34 -22.82 -0.54
C GLN A 254 7.15 -22.68 0.44
N ILE A 255 6.51 -21.51 0.43
CA ILE A 255 5.36 -21.17 1.27
C ILE A 255 4.14 -20.79 0.41
N PRO A 256 2.90 -20.93 0.91
CA PRO A 256 1.71 -20.48 0.20
C PRO A 256 1.81 -19.01 -0.24
N ILE A 257 1.32 -18.73 -1.45
CA ILE A 257 1.25 -17.39 -2.03
C ILE A 257 -0.21 -17.03 -2.24
N GLU A 258 -0.62 -15.94 -1.60
CA GLU A 258 -2.00 -15.48 -1.57
C GLU A 258 -2.07 -13.98 -1.88
N ILE A 259 -3.26 -13.46 -2.14
CA ILE A 259 -3.47 -12.00 -2.32
C ILE A 259 -3.71 -11.30 -0.97
N SER A 260 -4.07 -12.05 0.06
CA SER A 260 -4.29 -11.57 1.43
C SER A 260 -3.77 -12.60 2.44
N ASP A 261 -3.71 -12.23 3.72
CA ASP A 261 -3.16 -13.05 4.82
C ASP A 261 -4.00 -14.30 5.16
N MET A 262 -4.12 -15.22 4.22
CA MET A 262 -4.87 -16.48 4.31
C MET A 262 -4.00 -17.63 4.80
N GLY A 263 -4.53 -18.45 5.70
CA GLY A 263 -3.79 -19.57 6.30
C GLY A 263 -2.89 -19.16 7.48
N MET A 264 -1.94 -20.04 7.82
CA MET A 264 -1.06 -19.91 8.98
C MET A 264 0.25 -19.20 8.67
N GLU A 265 0.88 -19.48 7.54
CA GLU A 265 2.12 -18.86 7.08
C GLU A 265 2.07 -18.73 5.57
N GLY A 266 2.58 -17.61 5.04
CA GLY A 266 2.58 -17.38 3.60
C GLY A 266 3.11 -16.01 3.21
N LEU A 267 3.02 -15.75 1.92
CA LEU A 267 3.33 -14.46 1.31
C LEU A 267 2.05 -13.86 0.72
N ALA A 268 1.73 -12.64 1.12
CA ALA A 268 0.63 -11.88 0.54
C ALA A 268 1.14 -10.91 -0.53
N LEU A 269 0.55 -10.98 -1.73
CA LEU A 269 0.63 -9.92 -2.74
C LEU A 269 -0.49 -8.91 -2.47
N ASP A 270 -0.28 -8.02 -1.48
CA ASP A 270 -1.34 -7.20 -0.91
C ASP A 270 -1.86 -6.14 -1.91
N LEU A 271 -3.11 -6.32 -2.34
CA LEU A 271 -3.82 -5.39 -3.23
C LEU A 271 -4.67 -4.36 -2.48
N THR A 272 -4.77 -4.44 -1.14
CA THR A 272 -5.63 -3.56 -0.34
C THR A 272 -5.31 -2.07 -0.47
N PRO A 273 -4.04 -1.62 -0.60
CA PRO A 273 -3.75 -0.20 -0.78
C PRO A 273 -4.37 0.37 -2.06
N ASN A 274 -4.49 -0.45 -3.11
CA ASN A 274 -4.91 -0.03 -4.43
C ASN A 274 -6.40 -0.25 -4.71
N LEU A 275 -7.01 -1.30 -4.14
CA LEU A 275 -8.39 -1.71 -4.48
C LEU A 275 -9.39 -1.59 -3.33
N VAL A 276 -8.95 -1.72 -2.06
CA VAL A 276 -9.87 -1.67 -0.90
C VAL A 276 -9.92 -0.29 -0.28
N ARG A 277 -8.78 0.41 -0.22
CA ARG A 277 -8.71 1.77 0.34
C ARG A 277 -9.11 2.81 -0.71
N ALA A 278 -9.94 3.78 -0.29
CA ALA A 278 -10.16 4.99 -1.07
C ALA A 278 -8.89 5.85 -1.08
N VAL A 279 -8.69 6.66 -2.13
CA VAL A 279 -7.45 7.40 -2.34
C VAL A 279 -7.09 8.32 -1.17
N ASP A 280 -8.09 8.92 -0.54
CA ASP A 280 -7.94 9.83 0.61
C ASP A 280 -7.70 9.12 1.95
N THR A 281 -7.71 7.79 1.95
CA THR A 281 -7.39 6.95 3.12
C THR A 281 -6.18 6.07 2.90
N GLY A 282 -5.74 5.89 1.65
CA GLY A 282 -4.53 5.16 1.29
C GLY A 282 -3.28 5.87 1.77
N SER A 283 -2.37 5.13 2.39
CA SER A 283 -1.01 5.58 2.65
C SER A 283 -0.04 4.39 2.60
N ILE A 284 1.21 4.67 2.25
CA ILE A 284 2.24 3.66 2.07
C ILE A 284 3.56 4.12 2.71
N GLY A 285 4.30 3.18 3.29
CA GLY A 285 5.54 3.50 4.01
C GLY A 285 6.63 4.01 3.07
N THR A 286 7.36 5.05 3.49
CA THR A 286 8.38 5.69 2.65
C THR A 286 9.78 5.11 2.89
N PRO A 287 10.63 5.02 1.87
CA PRO A 287 12.06 4.77 2.06
C PRO A 287 12.66 5.85 2.97
N GLY A 288 13.58 5.44 3.83
CA GLY A 288 14.14 6.27 4.88
C GLY A 288 13.28 6.38 6.13
N SER A 289 12.04 5.90 6.15
CA SER A 289 11.27 5.81 7.40
C SER A 289 11.65 4.58 8.23
N ILE A 290 11.58 4.69 9.56
CA ILE A 290 11.65 3.55 10.47
C ILE A 290 10.38 2.68 10.39
N TYR A 291 10.45 1.44 10.83
CA TYR A 291 9.32 0.50 10.82
C TYR A 291 8.92 0.12 12.25
N LEU A 292 7.67 0.43 12.64
CA LEU A 292 7.21 0.34 14.02
C LEU A 292 5.95 -0.50 14.22
N LYS A 293 5.39 -1.13 13.17
CA LYS A 293 4.28 -2.12 13.30
C LYS A 293 4.43 -3.07 14.50
N PRO A 294 5.64 -3.60 14.84
CA PRO A 294 5.81 -4.50 15.98
C PRO A 294 5.61 -3.81 17.33
N HIS A 295 6.03 -2.55 17.44
CA HIS A 295 5.95 -1.75 18.66
C HIS A 295 4.51 -1.30 18.96
N PHE A 296 3.64 -1.24 17.95
CA PHE A 296 2.22 -0.88 18.12
C PHE A 296 1.35 -2.06 18.55
N LYS A 297 1.85 -3.28 18.36
CA LYS A 297 1.14 -4.53 18.71
C LYS A 297 2.09 -5.47 19.46
N PRO A 298 2.61 -5.06 20.64
CA PRO A 298 3.54 -5.88 21.40
C PRO A 298 2.93 -7.22 21.81
N ASP A 299 1.63 -7.27 22.09
CA ASP A 299 0.92 -8.52 22.41
C ASP A 299 0.92 -9.54 21.27
N VAL A 300 1.10 -9.07 20.03
CA VAL A 300 1.17 -9.92 18.85
C VAL A 300 2.62 -10.25 18.52
N TYR A 301 3.51 -9.25 18.49
CA TYR A 301 4.85 -9.39 17.91
C TYR A 301 5.99 -9.49 18.93
N ASN A 302 5.76 -9.24 20.21
CA ASN A 302 6.79 -9.33 21.25
C ASN A 302 6.76 -10.68 21.98
N GLN A 303 6.29 -11.73 21.30
CA GLN A 303 6.42 -13.09 21.82
C GLN A 303 7.90 -13.39 22.06
N ASN A 304 8.21 -13.99 23.20
CA ASN A 304 9.57 -14.27 23.64
C ASN A 304 10.49 -13.02 23.73
N GLY A 305 9.97 -11.80 23.78
CA GLY A 305 10.80 -10.58 23.81
C GLY A 305 11.48 -10.27 22.46
N ALA A 306 10.87 -10.67 21.33
CA ALA A 306 11.46 -10.46 20.00
C ALA A 306 11.60 -8.99 19.61
N VAL A 307 10.63 -8.13 19.96
CA VAL A 307 10.70 -6.69 19.70
C VAL A 307 11.82 -6.06 20.51
N ASP A 308 11.93 -6.40 21.79
CA ASP A 308 12.94 -5.83 22.70
C ASP A 308 14.38 -6.20 22.30
N ARG A 309 14.55 -7.35 21.65
CA ARG A 309 15.85 -7.85 21.18
C ARG A 309 16.22 -7.41 19.76
N THR A 310 15.30 -6.78 19.03
CA THR A 310 15.51 -6.36 17.64
C THR A 310 15.68 -4.86 17.55
N ARG A 311 16.75 -4.41 16.86
CA ARG A 311 16.93 -2.98 16.57
C ARG A 311 15.79 -2.46 15.71
N ILE A 312 15.45 -1.18 15.87
CA ILE A 312 14.46 -0.52 15.00
C ILE A 312 14.91 -0.63 13.55
N LEU A 313 14.05 -1.25 12.74
CA LEU A 313 14.30 -1.45 11.32
C LEU A 313 14.03 -0.16 10.55
N THR A 314 14.76 0.06 9.46
CA THR A 314 14.57 1.16 8.51
C THR A 314 14.15 0.63 7.15
N ARG A 315 13.38 1.42 6.40
CA ARG A 315 13.09 1.13 5.00
C ARG A 315 14.23 1.60 4.13
N ILE A 316 14.81 0.69 3.36
CA ILE A 316 15.97 0.95 2.50
C ILE A 316 15.65 0.57 1.05
N TYR A 317 16.38 1.13 0.10
CA TYR A 317 16.26 0.73 -1.30
C TYR A 317 16.98 -0.60 -1.54
N ARG A 318 16.30 -1.52 -2.21
CA ARG A 318 16.92 -2.68 -2.84
C ARG A 318 17.37 -2.36 -4.26
N GLU A 319 16.50 -1.69 -5.01
CA GLU A 319 16.75 -1.30 -6.40
C GLU A 319 16.25 0.13 -6.62
N SER A 320 17.10 0.99 -7.18
CA SER A 320 16.73 2.36 -7.55
C SER A 320 17.64 2.86 -8.66
N HIS A 321 17.06 3.29 -9.79
CA HIS A 321 17.77 3.91 -10.91
C HIS A 321 19.02 3.15 -11.38
N GLY A 322 18.93 1.83 -11.49
CA GLY A 322 20.03 0.97 -11.95
C GLY A 322 21.03 0.58 -10.87
N GLN A 323 20.95 1.14 -9.67
CA GLN A 323 21.65 0.61 -8.51
C GLN A 323 20.82 -0.51 -7.88
N LYS A 324 21.43 -1.68 -7.70
CA LYS A 324 20.80 -2.86 -7.13
C LYS A 324 21.70 -3.48 -6.05
N ILE A 325 21.11 -3.86 -4.93
CA ILE A 325 21.77 -4.69 -3.90
C ILE A 325 21.21 -6.10 -4.03
N GLU A 326 22.07 -7.04 -4.41
CA GLU A 326 21.71 -8.46 -4.55
C GLU A 326 21.93 -9.24 -3.25
N ASP A 327 22.90 -8.81 -2.44
CA ASP A 327 23.25 -9.46 -1.19
C ASP A 327 22.20 -9.18 -0.11
N LEU A 328 21.40 -10.21 0.22
CA LEU A 328 20.38 -10.15 1.26
C LEU A 328 20.97 -9.84 2.64
N GLU A 329 22.11 -10.44 2.99
CA GLU A 329 22.74 -10.22 4.29
C GLU A 329 23.14 -8.76 4.44
N GLN A 330 23.72 -8.18 3.39
CA GLN A 330 24.05 -6.76 3.35
C GLN A 330 22.81 -5.88 3.53
N MET A 331 21.68 -6.23 2.91
CA MET A 331 20.42 -5.49 3.09
C MET A 331 19.87 -5.59 4.51
N ILE A 332 19.87 -6.79 5.10
CA ILE A 332 19.43 -7.01 6.49
C ILE A 332 20.30 -6.22 7.46
N LEU A 333 21.62 -6.24 7.29
CA LEU A 333 22.55 -5.43 8.09
C LEU A 333 22.29 -3.93 7.90
N SER A 334 22.06 -3.50 6.67
CA SER A 334 21.83 -2.09 6.35
C SER A 334 20.57 -1.54 7.01
N ARG A 335 19.47 -2.30 7.00
CA ARG A 335 18.21 -1.83 7.57
C ARG A 335 18.20 -1.78 9.10
N GLN A 336 19.09 -2.53 9.77
CA GLN A 336 19.21 -2.58 11.24
C GLN A 336 20.17 -1.53 11.81
N ASN A 337 20.86 -0.76 10.96
CA ASN A 337 21.86 0.21 11.36
C ASN A 337 21.61 1.55 10.66
N PHE A 338 21.32 2.60 11.42
CA PHE A 338 21.00 3.92 10.86
C PHE A 338 22.09 4.49 9.94
N ASN A 339 23.37 4.30 10.26
CA ASN A 339 24.45 4.80 9.41
C ASN A 339 24.54 4.03 8.08
N LEU A 340 24.34 2.71 8.11
CA LEU A 340 24.30 1.91 6.88
C LEU A 340 23.05 2.21 6.05
N ALA A 341 21.89 2.40 6.68
CA ALA A 341 20.68 2.86 6.03
C ALA A 341 20.90 4.22 5.35
N ILE A 342 21.52 5.18 6.04
CA ILE A 342 21.88 6.49 5.45
C ILE A 342 22.76 6.30 4.20
N ASN A 343 23.76 5.42 4.24
CA ASN A 343 24.62 5.15 3.09
C ASN A 343 23.84 4.54 1.91
N ASN A 344 22.91 3.63 2.18
CA ASN A 344 22.00 3.10 1.16
C ASN A 344 21.17 4.22 0.50
N LEU A 345 20.54 5.07 1.31
CA LEU A 345 19.69 6.16 0.81
C LEU A 345 20.49 7.23 0.07
N LYS A 346 21.75 7.47 0.45
CA LYS A 346 22.63 8.45 -0.21
C LYS A 346 22.92 8.09 -1.66
N LEU A 347 22.99 6.79 -1.96
CA LEU A 347 23.33 6.29 -3.29
C LEU A 347 22.09 6.16 -4.19
N ALA A 348 20.91 6.00 -3.60
CA ALA A 348 19.65 5.90 -4.33
C ALA A 348 19.16 7.25 -4.88
N ASN A 349 18.33 7.18 -5.92
CA ASN A 349 17.52 8.33 -6.32
C ASN A 349 16.12 8.19 -5.75
N SER A 350 15.80 9.10 -4.82
CA SER A 350 14.64 8.94 -3.97
C SER A 350 13.31 9.33 -4.62
N LYS A 351 13.33 9.90 -5.83
CA LYS A 351 12.10 10.17 -6.60
C LYS A 351 11.48 8.86 -7.07
N ILE A 352 10.15 8.79 -7.04
CA ILE A 352 9.42 7.68 -7.67
C ILE A 352 9.54 7.86 -9.19
N PRO A 353 10.07 6.87 -9.93
CA PRO A 353 10.32 7.03 -11.36
C PRO A 353 9.02 7.04 -12.18
N GLU A 354 9.05 7.75 -13.29
CA GLU A 354 7.99 7.78 -14.30
C GLU A 354 8.07 6.53 -15.18
N SER A 355 6.94 5.86 -15.44
CA SER A 355 6.92 4.64 -16.28
C SER A 355 5.80 4.65 -17.32
N GLU A 356 5.82 5.66 -18.19
CA GLU A 356 4.85 5.83 -19.27
C GLU A 356 4.79 4.61 -20.21
N LEU A 357 5.94 4.14 -20.70
CA LEU A 357 6.00 3.01 -21.64
C LEU A 357 5.46 1.71 -21.03
N GLY A 358 5.91 1.38 -19.81
CA GLY A 358 5.48 0.20 -19.07
C GLY A 358 3.97 0.20 -18.84
N LEU A 359 3.42 1.32 -18.37
CA LEU A 359 1.98 1.47 -18.15
C LEU A 359 1.19 1.43 -19.45
N ALA A 360 1.67 2.06 -20.53
CA ALA A 360 0.99 2.02 -21.82
C ALA A 360 0.86 0.60 -22.39
N LYS A 361 1.90 -0.23 -22.22
CA LYS A 361 1.87 -1.64 -22.62
C LYS A 361 0.96 -2.45 -21.69
N LEU A 362 1.06 -2.24 -20.37
CA LEU A 362 0.21 -2.92 -19.40
C LEU A 362 -1.29 -2.63 -19.62
N ILE A 363 -1.66 -1.37 -19.89
CA ILE A 363 -3.04 -0.96 -20.21
C ILE A 363 -3.56 -1.71 -21.43
N ARG A 364 -2.76 -1.80 -22.49
CA ARG A 364 -3.15 -2.50 -23.73
C ARG A 364 -3.41 -3.98 -23.47
N ASP A 365 -2.52 -4.64 -22.75
CA ASP A 365 -2.66 -6.08 -22.46
C ASP A 365 -3.84 -6.33 -21.51
N TYR A 366 -4.01 -5.46 -20.50
CA TYR A 366 -5.16 -5.48 -19.60
C TYR A 366 -6.48 -5.34 -20.36
N GLN A 367 -6.63 -4.33 -21.22
CA GLN A 367 -7.86 -4.10 -22.01
C GLN A 367 -8.22 -5.26 -22.94
N ASN A 368 -7.25 -6.09 -23.32
CA ASN A 368 -7.46 -7.29 -24.12
C ASN A 368 -7.69 -8.57 -23.29
N SER A 369 -7.70 -8.46 -21.95
CA SER A 369 -7.80 -9.61 -21.05
C SER A 369 -9.24 -9.92 -20.63
N GLU A 370 -9.46 -11.18 -20.23
CA GLU A 370 -10.73 -11.59 -19.61
C GLU A 370 -10.98 -10.89 -18.26
N LEU A 371 -9.91 -10.51 -17.54
CA LEU A 371 -10.03 -9.74 -16.30
C LEU A 371 -10.64 -8.35 -16.54
N PHE A 372 -10.32 -7.71 -17.67
CA PHE A 372 -10.96 -6.43 -18.03
C PHE A 372 -12.45 -6.60 -18.29
N LYS A 373 -12.86 -7.65 -19.01
CA LYS A 373 -14.29 -7.98 -19.21
C LYS A 373 -15.01 -8.23 -17.89
N PHE A 374 -14.35 -8.91 -16.95
CA PHE A 374 -14.86 -9.09 -15.60
C PHE A 374 -15.05 -7.76 -14.86
N HIS A 375 -14.06 -6.86 -14.90
CA HIS A 375 -14.21 -5.54 -14.28
C HIS A 375 -15.33 -4.72 -14.92
N GLN A 376 -15.51 -4.79 -16.25
CA GLN A 376 -16.65 -4.16 -16.92
C GLN A 376 -17.98 -4.77 -16.46
N ALA A 377 -18.08 -6.09 -16.35
CA ALA A 377 -19.30 -6.74 -15.86
C ALA A 377 -19.62 -6.36 -14.41
N LEU A 378 -18.62 -6.24 -13.54
CA LEU A 378 -18.79 -5.78 -12.16
C LEU A 378 -19.32 -4.33 -12.08
N ASP A 379 -18.82 -3.48 -12.97
CA ASP A 379 -19.21 -2.06 -13.10
C ASP A 379 -20.63 -1.86 -13.64
N GLU A 380 -21.01 -2.67 -14.63
CA GLU A 380 -22.30 -2.57 -15.33
C GLU A 380 -23.46 -3.13 -14.52
N ASN A 381 -23.18 -4.02 -13.55
CA ASN A 381 -24.19 -4.71 -12.76
C ASN A 381 -24.18 -4.21 -11.31
N PRO A 382 -25.01 -3.22 -10.93
CA PRO A 382 -25.07 -2.71 -9.55
C PRO A 382 -25.73 -3.69 -8.55
N GLY A 383 -26.34 -4.77 -9.03
CA GLY A 383 -27.21 -5.64 -8.23
C GLY A 383 -28.51 -4.95 -7.81
N ASP A 384 -29.33 -5.62 -7.00
CA ASP A 384 -30.60 -5.07 -6.52
C ASP A 384 -30.46 -3.77 -5.70
N HIS A 385 -31.47 -2.92 -5.83
CA HIS A 385 -31.64 -1.72 -5.01
C HIS A 385 -31.77 -2.06 -3.52
N TRP A 386 -31.30 -1.18 -2.63
CA TRP A 386 -31.20 -1.43 -1.19
C TRP A 386 -32.52 -1.75 -0.49
N THR A 387 -33.63 -1.26 -1.05
CA THR A 387 -34.99 -1.58 -0.57
C THR A 387 -35.36 -3.06 -0.74
N SER A 388 -34.71 -3.76 -1.67
CA SER A 388 -34.96 -5.18 -1.95
C SER A 388 -34.08 -6.11 -1.12
N TRP A 389 -32.97 -5.60 -0.56
CA TRP A 389 -32.01 -6.41 0.18
C TRP A 389 -32.61 -7.27 1.30
N PRO A 390 -33.59 -6.82 2.10
CA PRO A 390 -34.26 -7.66 3.10
C PRO A 390 -34.80 -8.99 2.54
N ASN A 391 -35.25 -9.00 1.28
CA ASN A 391 -35.84 -10.16 0.64
C ASN A 391 -34.85 -10.92 -0.26
N THR A 392 -33.75 -10.27 -0.66
CA THR A 392 -32.72 -10.88 -1.52
C THR A 392 -31.47 -11.21 -0.69
N TYR A 393 -30.54 -10.26 -0.56
CA TYR A 393 -29.22 -10.51 0.02
C TYR A 393 -29.19 -10.72 1.55
N ARG A 394 -30.21 -10.24 2.26
CA ARG A 394 -30.30 -10.34 3.74
C ARG A 394 -31.07 -11.56 4.23
N ASN A 395 -31.48 -12.44 3.30
CA ASN A 395 -31.98 -13.78 3.59
C ASN A 395 -30.81 -14.76 3.80
N TYR A 396 -30.00 -14.51 4.83
CA TYR A 396 -28.76 -15.25 5.07
C TYR A 396 -28.99 -16.75 5.28
N GLU A 397 -30.09 -17.15 5.92
CA GLU A 397 -30.46 -18.56 6.11
C GLU A 397 -30.74 -19.24 4.76
N GLY A 398 -31.52 -18.59 3.88
CA GLY A 398 -31.79 -19.11 2.54
C GLY A 398 -30.54 -19.15 1.65
N ILE A 399 -29.68 -18.13 1.76
CA ILE A 399 -28.40 -18.07 1.05
C ILE A 399 -27.46 -19.18 1.52
N ALA A 400 -27.29 -19.35 2.83
CA ALA A 400 -26.47 -20.42 3.40
C ALA A 400 -27.04 -21.81 3.09
N GLY A 401 -28.37 -21.96 3.08
CA GLY A 401 -29.03 -23.24 2.84
C GLY A 401 -28.53 -24.29 3.82
N ASN A 402 -28.01 -25.41 3.30
CA ASN A 402 -27.43 -26.50 4.11
C ASN A 402 -25.92 -26.40 4.32
N ASP A 403 -25.26 -25.34 3.82
CA ASP A 403 -23.82 -25.15 3.99
C ASP A 403 -23.53 -24.65 5.41
N LYS A 404 -23.03 -25.54 6.26
CA LYS A 404 -22.68 -25.25 7.66
C LYS A 404 -21.60 -24.16 7.79
N THR A 405 -20.69 -24.06 6.83
CA THR A 405 -19.64 -23.03 6.82
C THR A 405 -20.26 -21.68 6.54
N LEU A 406 -21.14 -21.56 5.55
CA LEU A 406 -21.88 -20.32 5.30
C LEU A 406 -22.84 -19.97 6.44
N GLN A 407 -23.52 -20.94 7.04
CA GLN A 407 -24.40 -20.71 8.20
C GLN A 407 -23.62 -20.07 9.35
N ARG A 408 -22.41 -20.54 9.62
CA ARG A 408 -21.52 -19.95 10.63
C ARG A 408 -21.09 -18.53 10.23
N ILE A 409 -20.57 -18.36 9.01
CA ILE A 409 -20.03 -17.07 8.55
C ILE A 409 -21.11 -15.98 8.51
N LEU A 410 -22.32 -16.34 8.08
CA LEU A 410 -23.45 -15.42 7.90
C LEU A 410 -24.36 -15.33 9.13
N SER A 411 -23.99 -15.97 10.24
CA SER A 411 -24.74 -15.87 11.48
C SER A 411 -24.70 -14.43 12.02
N PRO A 412 -25.82 -13.92 12.59
CA PRO A 412 -25.84 -12.61 13.21
C PRO A 412 -24.71 -12.44 14.24
N SER A 413 -24.12 -11.25 14.30
CA SER A 413 -22.92 -10.93 15.12
C SER A 413 -21.62 -11.66 14.77
N SER A 414 -21.59 -12.55 13.77
CA SER A 414 -20.32 -13.13 13.31
C SER A 414 -19.46 -12.07 12.65
N HIS A 415 -18.17 -12.07 12.99
CA HIS A 415 -17.19 -11.20 12.34
C HIS A 415 -16.42 -11.91 11.21
N ASP A 416 -16.80 -13.14 10.88
CA ASP A 416 -16.09 -13.99 9.93
C ASP A 416 -16.04 -13.40 8.52
N LEU A 417 -17.00 -12.57 8.09
CA LEU A 417 -16.96 -11.87 6.79
C LEU A 417 -15.84 -10.81 6.69
N LEU A 418 -15.08 -10.60 7.76
CA LEU A 418 -13.88 -9.77 7.78
C LEU A 418 -12.60 -10.62 7.77
N GLU A 419 -12.72 -11.93 7.98
CA GLU A 419 -11.59 -12.85 8.00
C GLU A 419 -11.29 -13.31 6.56
N PRO A 420 -10.04 -13.15 6.07
CA PRO A 420 -9.69 -13.40 4.67
C PRO A 420 -10.16 -14.76 4.14
N GLY A 421 -9.97 -15.84 4.91
CA GLY A 421 -10.35 -17.19 4.48
C GLY A 421 -11.86 -17.40 4.37
N SER A 422 -12.62 -16.91 5.35
CA SER A 422 -14.09 -16.95 5.35
C SER A 422 -14.66 -16.09 4.22
N LEU A 423 -14.11 -14.89 4.01
CA LEU A 423 -14.52 -14.00 2.93
C LEU A 423 -14.26 -14.63 1.56
N ASN A 424 -13.05 -15.19 1.35
CA ASN A 424 -12.68 -15.86 0.11
C ASN A 424 -13.63 -17.04 -0.19
N TYR A 425 -13.87 -17.91 0.80
CA TYR A 425 -14.84 -19.00 0.71
C TYR A 425 -16.23 -18.49 0.32
N THR A 426 -16.75 -17.48 1.02
CA THR A 426 -18.09 -16.95 0.75
C THR A 426 -18.21 -16.40 -0.66
N LEU A 427 -17.29 -15.55 -1.12
CA LEU A 427 -17.44 -14.91 -2.42
C LEU A 427 -17.32 -15.90 -3.58
N HIS A 428 -16.37 -16.83 -3.54
CA HIS A 428 -16.28 -17.87 -4.58
C HIS A 428 -17.50 -18.80 -4.56
N HIS A 429 -17.93 -19.26 -3.38
CA HIS A 429 -19.08 -20.15 -3.28
C HIS A 429 -20.36 -19.50 -3.80
N LEU A 430 -20.62 -18.24 -3.45
CA LEU A 430 -21.80 -17.51 -3.94
C LEU A 430 -21.70 -17.25 -5.45
N PHE A 431 -20.52 -16.85 -5.93
CA PHE A 431 -20.32 -16.65 -7.35
C PHE A 431 -20.59 -17.94 -8.13
N GLU A 432 -20.05 -19.08 -7.71
CA GLU A 432 -20.27 -20.37 -8.38
C GLU A 432 -21.73 -20.82 -8.33
N ARG A 433 -22.39 -20.67 -7.18
CA ARG A 433 -23.80 -21.05 -7.02
C ARG A 433 -24.75 -20.18 -7.84
N TRP A 434 -24.43 -18.90 -8.02
CA TRP A 434 -25.31 -17.94 -8.71
C TRP A 434 -24.98 -17.80 -10.21
N SER A 435 -23.72 -18.02 -10.62
CA SER A 435 -23.24 -17.75 -11.99
C SER A 435 -23.74 -18.72 -13.05
N GLY A 436 -24.26 -19.90 -12.69
CA GLY A 436 -24.77 -20.87 -13.66
C GLY A 436 -23.73 -21.16 -14.77
N ASP A 437 -24.03 -20.78 -16.01
CA ASP A 437 -23.19 -20.93 -17.20
C ASP A 437 -21.97 -19.96 -17.25
N ASN A 438 -21.38 -19.61 -16.10
CA ASN A 438 -20.33 -18.59 -15.95
C ASN A 438 -20.74 -17.16 -16.34
N ASP A 439 -21.97 -16.76 -16.02
CA ASP A 439 -22.40 -15.36 -16.19
C ASP A 439 -21.61 -14.42 -15.26
N LEU A 440 -20.80 -13.53 -15.85
CA LEU A 440 -20.00 -12.55 -15.12
C LEU A 440 -20.85 -11.46 -14.45
N SER A 441 -22.08 -11.23 -14.90
CA SER A 441 -23.00 -10.24 -14.32
C SER A 441 -23.27 -10.49 -12.83
N VAL A 442 -23.18 -11.76 -12.42
CA VAL A 442 -23.35 -12.23 -11.05
C VAL A 442 -22.30 -11.64 -10.09
N ALA A 443 -21.13 -11.23 -10.58
CA ALA A 443 -20.12 -10.55 -9.77
C ALA A 443 -20.70 -9.30 -9.08
N GLY A 444 -21.54 -8.55 -9.81
CA GLY A 444 -22.27 -7.40 -9.28
C GLY A 444 -23.19 -7.74 -8.12
N HIS A 445 -23.91 -8.87 -8.22
CA HIS A 445 -24.78 -9.38 -7.16
C HIS A 445 -24.00 -9.85 -5.93
N VAL A 446 -22.87 -10.54 -6.13
CA VAL A 446 -21.99 -10.99 -5.02
C VAL A 446 -21.39 -9.82 -4.26
N ARG A 447 -20.91 -8.78 -4.96
CA ARG A 447 -20.49 -7.54 -4.34
C ARG A 447 -21.62 -6.88 -3.55
N THR A 448 -22.81 -6.77 -4.15
CA THR A 448 -23.95 -6.10 -3.49
C THR A 448 -24.45 -6.89 -2.29
N PHE A 449 -24.38 -8.22 -2.33
CA PHE A 449 -24.56 -9.07 -1.15
C PHE A 449 -23.59 -8.68 -0.03
N LEU A 450 -22.30 -8.60 -0.33
CA LEU A 450 -21.28 -8.26 0.66
C LEU A 450 -21.50 -6.86 1.27
N ARG A 451 -21.83 -5.87 0.41
CA ARG A 451 -22.22 -4.54 0.87
C ARG A 451 -23.44 -4.59 1.78
N SER A 452 -24.48 -5.35 1.40
CA SER A 452 -25.72 -5.44 2.17
C SER A 452 -25.49 -5.98 3.58
N ALA A 453 -24.54 -6.91 3.73
CA ALA A 453 -24.10 -7.47 5.01
C ALA A 453 -23.29 -6.46 5.83
N TYR A 454 -22.37 -5.72 5.21
CA TYR A 454 -21.61 -4.64 5.86
C TYR A 454 -22.48 -3.46 6.33
N GLU A 455 -23.62 -3.24 5.68
CA GLU A 455 -24.61 -2.23 6.09
C GLU A 455 -25.72 -2.80 7.00
N ASP A 456 -25.69 -4.10 7.31
CA ASP A 456 -26.71 -4.73 8.15
C ASP A 456 -26.34 -4.63 9.65
N PRO A 457 -27.17 -3.94 10.47
CA PRO A 457 -26.88 -3.75 11.88
C PRO A 457 -26.85 -5.07 12.68
N ARG A 458 -27.43 -6.16 12.16
CA ARG A 458 -27.43 -7.48 12.83
C ARG A 458 -26.04 -8.09 12.98
N PHE A 459 -25.07 -7.67 12.18
CA PHE A 459 -23.68 -8.10 12.33
C PHE A 459 -22.88 -7.27 13.34
N ASN A 460 -23.40 -6.12 13.77
CA ASN A 460 -22.78 -5.26 14.78
C ASN A 460 -21.31 -4.88 14.47
N TRP A 461 -21.04 -4.40 13.25
CA TRP A 461 -19.71 -3.95 12.81
C TRP A 461 -19.14 -2.73 13.58
N GLY A 462 -19.86 -2.22 14.58
CA GLY A 462 -19.53 -1.03 15.33
C GLY A 462 -19.39 0.20 14.42
N ARG A 463 -18.26 0.91 14.55
CA ARG A 463 -17.97 2.13 13.76
C ARG A 463 -17.13 1.88 12.51
N ARG A 464 -16.96 0.61 12.10
CA ARG A 464 -16.03 0.25 11.02
C ARG A 464 -16.39 0.92 9.69
N PHE A 465 -17.68 0.94 9.33
CA PHE A 465 -18.17 1.44 8.04
C PHE A 465 -18.90 2.80 8.12
N THR A 466 -18.70 3.58 9.20
CA THR A 466 -19.51 4.79 9.45
C THR A 466 -18.73 6.11 9.48
N ARG A 467 -17.39 6.08 9.39
CA ARG A 467 -16.57 7.32 9.51
C ARG A 467 -15.57 7.55 8.39
N HIS A 468 -14.70 6.58 8.13
CA HIS A 468 -13.59 6.73 7.19
C HIS A 468 -13.54 5.62 6.12
N TYR A 469 -14.40 4.61 6.25
CA TYR A 469 -14.50 3.52 5.29
C TYR A 469 -15.97 3.38 4.89
N SER A 470 -16.22 3.28 3.59
CA SER A 470 -17.55 2.98 3.05
C SER A 470 -17.72 1.46 2.98
N ALA A 471 -18.86 0.95 3.46
CA ALA A 471 -19.24 -0.44 3.24
C ALA A 471 -19.24 -0.80 1.74
N ALA A 472 -19.68 0.13 0.90
CA ALA A 472 -19.70 -0.03 -0.55
C ALA A 472 -18.29 -0.20 -1.13
N GLN A 473 -17.36 0.71 -0.79
CA GLN A 473 -15.97 0.62 -1.26
C GLN A 473 -15.27 -0.64 -0.75
N HIS A 474 -15.53 -1.05 0.49
CA HIS A 474 -14.94 -2.26 1.06
C HIS A 474 -15.44 -3.52 0.32
N ALA A 475 -16.74 -3.58 0.04
CA ALA A 475 -17.33 -4.68 -0.71
C ALA A 475 -16.84 -4.72 -2.16
N GLU A 476 -16.79 -3.56 -2.85
CA GLU A 476 -16.24 -3.41 -4.20
C GLU A 476 -14.80 -3.91 -4.29
N GLY A 477 -13.93 -3.45 -3.39
CA GLY A 477 -12.52 -3.82 -3.38
C GLY A 477 -12.31 -5.32 -3.18
N TRP A 478 -12.99 -5.93 -2.20
CA TRP A 478 -12.85 -7.36 -1.92
C TRP A 478 -13.47 -8.26 -2.99
N ALA A 479 -14.64 -7.89 -3.52
CA ALA A 479 -15.25 -8.62 -4.63
C ALA A 479 -14.35 -8.59 -5.87
N THR A 480 -13.80 -7.40 -6.19
CA THR A 480 -12.82 -7.22 -7.28
C THR A 480 -11.60 -8.12 -7.09
N ILE A 481 -10.98 -8.06 -5.90
CA ILE A 481 -9.77 -8.84 -5.59
C ILE A 481 -10.02 -10.34 -5.69
N ILE A 482 -11.01 -10.85 -4.95
CA ILE A 482 -11.20 -12.29 -4.75
C ILE A 482 -11.74 -12.93 -6.03
N LEU A 483 -12.80 -12.38 -6.62
CA LEU A 483 -13.38 -12.97 -7.83
C LEU A 483 -12.43 -12.81 -9.04
N GLY A 484 -11.60 -11.77 -9.05
CA GLY A 484 -10.57 -11.57 -10.07
C GLY A 484 -9.50 -12.66 -10.12
N GLN A 485 -9.28 -13.42 -9.03
CA GLN A 485 -8.33 -14.55 -8.99
C GLN A 485 -8.67 -15.64 -10.02
N ARG A 486 -9.93 -15.73 -10.47
CA ARG A 486 -10.36 -16.67 -11.52
C ARG A 486 -9.65 -16.43 -12.86
N PHE A 487 -9.07 -15.24 -13.04
CA PHE A 487 -8.35 -14.83 -14.24
C PHE A 487 -6.83 -14.82 -14.07
N ASP A 488 -6.32 -15.43 -13.00
CA ASP A 488 -4.89 -15.67 -12.82
C ASP A 488 -4.37 -16.53 -13.99
N LYS A 489 -3.28 -16.08 -14.61
CA LYS A 489 -2.68 -16.74 -15.77
C LYS A 489 -2.17 -18.12 -15.34
N LYS A 490 -2.68 -19.18 -15.97
CA LYS A 490 -2.30 -20.56 -15.69
C LYS A 490 -0.86 -20.86 -16.05
#